data_AF-A0A949IG02-F1
#
_entry.id   AF-A0A949IG02-F1
#
_cell.length_a   1.000
_cell.length_b   1.000
_cell.length_c   1.000
_cell.angle_alpha   90.00
_cell.angle_beta   90.00
_cell.angle_gamma   90.00
#
_symmetry.space_group_name_H-M   'P 1'
#
loop_
_entity.id
_entity.type
_entity.pdbx_description
1 polymer ?
#
loop_
_entity_poly.entity_id
_entity_poly.type
_entity_poly.pdbx_seq_one_letter_code
_entity_poly.pdbx_strand_id
1 'polypeptide(L)'
;GLFALWIAVAGVLYSITLGQVPHGSFFTNLFTTTAGYEMLVLGLLLGAGFALVALAIGLVGFQLALDREMSVGAVVSTSLHVAAGNPVLTLAWGGVVVAGLVLGAIPGLLGLSVTIPVLGHASWHLYRRLVTSG
;
A
#
# COMPACT_ATOMS: atom_id res chain seq x y z
N GLY A 1 4.44 -8.81 9.96
CA GLY A 1 4.82 -9.72 8.87
C GLY A 1 5.09 -8.95 7.59
N LEU A 2 4.03 -8.53 6.89
CA LEU A 2 4.13 -7.92 5.55
C LEU A 2 5.04 -6.68 5.48
N PHE A 3 4.92 -5.74 6.42
CA PHE A 3 5.78 -4.55 6.47
C PHE A 3 7.27 -4.89 6.63
N ALA A 4 7.61 -5.81 7.54
CA ALA A 4 8.99 -6.25 7.74
C ALA A 4 9.55 -6.96 6.50
N LEU A 5 8.73 -7.78 5.83
CA LEU A 5 9.10 -8.41 4.57
C LEU A 5 9.35 -7.37 3.47
N TRP A 6 8.49 -6.35 3.38
CA TRP A 6 8.67 -5.24 2.44
C TRP A 6 9.97 -4.48 2.71
N ILE A 7 10.28 -4.14 3.96
CA ILE A 7 11.55 -3.51 4.34
C ILE A 7 12.75 -4.38 3.96
N ALA A 8 12.68 -5.70 4.22
CA ALA A 8 13.75 -6.62 3.86
C ALA A 8 13.96 -6.68 2.34
N VAL A 9 12.88 -6.79 1.55
CA VAL A 9 12.94 -6.78 0.09
C VAL A 9 13.47 -5.45 -0.44
N ALA A 10 13.06 -4.33 0.14
CA ALA A 10 13.56 -3.01 -0.24
C ALA A 10 15.07 -2.87 0.05
N GLY A 11 15.54 -3.40 1.20
CA GLY A 11 16.96 -3.42 1.55
C GLY A 11 17.80 -4.29 0.60
N VAL A 12 17.27 -5.45 0.20
CA VAL A 12 17.91 -6.31 -0.82
C VAL A 12 17.93 -5.63 -2.17
N LEU A 13 16.81 -5.02 -2.59
CA LEU A 13 16.75 -4.29 -3.86
C LEU A 13 17.78 -3.16 -3.88
N TYR A 14 17.86 -2.39 -2.81
CA TYR A 14 18.85 -1.32 -2.67
C TYR A 14 20.28 -1.88 -2.77
N SER A 15 20.59 -3.00 -2.10
CA SER A 15 21.95 -3.56 -2.10
C SER A 15 22.38 -4.12 -3.46
N ILE A 16 21.45 -4.66 -4.26
CA ILE A 16 21.75 -5.21 -5.60
C ILE A 16 21.68 -4.16 -6.73
N THR A 17 21.15 -2.96 -6.47
CA THR A 17 21.04 -1.88 -7.47
C THR A 17 22.03 -0.75 -7.18
N LEU A 18 21.68 0.19 -6.29
CA LEU A 18 22.53 1.34 -5.96
C LEU A 18 23.70 0.98 -5.03
N GLY A 19 23.51 0.03 -4.12
CA GLY A 19 24.51 -0.33 -3.12
C GLY A 19 24.88 0.85 -2.22
N GLN A 20 26.12 0.89 -1.73
CA GLN A 20 26.58 1.98 -0.87
C GLN A 20 26.88 3.23 -1.70
N VAL A 21 26.04 4.26 -1.58
CA VAL A 21 26.28 5.57 -2.21
C VAL A 21 26.83 6.59 -1.21
N PRO A 22 27.76 7.47 -1.60
CA PRO A 22 28.25 8.55 -0.76
C PRO A 22 27.10 9.43 -0.24
N HIS A 23 27.19 9.87 1.01
CA HIS A 23 26.21 10.77 1.62
C HIS A 23 26.04 12.04 0.75
N GLY A 24 24.79 12.41 0.47
CA GLY A 24 24.44 13.56 -0.38
C GLY A 24 24.32 13.26 -1.88
N SER A 25 24.83 12.12 -2.37
CA SER A 25 24.74 11.76 -3.80
C SER A 25 23.56 10.87 -4.16
N PHE A 26 22.78 10.41 -3.16
CA PHE A 26 21.68 9.46 -3.36
C PHE A 26 20.69 9.91 -4.43
N PHE A 27 20.13 11.12 -4.32
CA PHE A 27 19.13 11.61 -5.27
C PHE A 27 19.71 11.80 -6.67
N THR A 28 20.94 12.29 -6.78
CA THR A 28 21.62 12.40 -8.07
C THR A 28 21.75 11.02 -8.71
N ASN A 29 22.31 10.04 -8.00
CA ASN A 29 22.48 8.70 -8.53
C ASN A 29 21.15 8.05 -8.90
N LEU A 30 20.10 8.27 -8.10
CA LEU A 30 18.76 7.73 -8.34
C LEU A 30 18.16 8.22 -9.67
N PHE A 31 18.41 9.47 -10.06
CA PHE A 31 17.80 10.09 -11.24
C PHE A 31 18.73 10.24 -12.45
N THR A 32 20.02 9.95 -12.33
CA THR A 32 21.00 10.13 -13.43
C THR A 32 21.72 8.85 -13.85
N THR A 33 21.59 7.76 -13.09
CA THR A 33 22.31 6.51 -13.37
C THR A 33 21.38 5.39 -13.77
N THR A 34 21.88 4.45 -14.59
CA THR A 34 21.15 3.24 -14.97
C THR A 34 20.73 2.43 -13.74
N ALA A 35 21.64 2.25 -12.77
CA ALA A 35 21.34 1.56 -11.51
C ALA A 35 20.23 2.27 -10.70
N GLY A 36 20.20 3.60 -10.71
CA GLY A 36 19.12 4.39 -10.12
C GLY A 36 17.77 4.16 -10.79
N TYR A 37 17.72 4.12 -12.12
CA TYR A 37 16.50 3.81 -12.85
C TYR A 37 16.03 2.37 -12.62
N GLU A 38 16.93 1.40 -12.58
CA GLU A 38 16.62 0.02 -12.21
C GLU A 38 16.00 -0.06 -10.82
N MET A 39 16.59 0.64 -9.83
CA MET A 39 16.03 0.74 -8.48
C MET A 39 14.63 1.36 -8.47
N LEU A 40 14.40 2.44 -9.23
CA LEU A 40 13.11 3.11 -9.31
C LEU A 40 12.03 2.20 -9.91
N VAL A 41 12.32 1.56 -11.05
CA VAL A 41 11.34 0.72 -11.75
C VAL A 41 11.04 -0.54 -10.94
N LEU A 42 12.08 -1.28 -10.51
CA LEU A 42 11.89 -2.49 -9.72
C LEU A 42 11.26 -2.17 -8.35
N GLY A 43 11.67 -1.06 -7.74
CA GLY A 43 11.13 -0.61 -6.46
C GLY A 43 9.65 -0.24 -6.57
N LEU A 44 9.26 0.43 -7.65
CA LEU A 44 7.85 0.74 -7.92
C LEU A 44 7.03 -0.53 -8.15
N LEU A 45 7.53 -1.49 -8.94
CA LEU A 45 6.83 -2.74 -9.22
C LEU A 45 6.67 -3.61 -7.96
N LEU A 46 7.74 -3.79 -7.19
CA LEU A 46 7.71 -4.51 -5.92
C LEU A 46 6.79 -3.80 -4.92
N GLY A 47 6.95 -2.49 -4.77
CA GLY A 47 6.11 -1.66 -3.91
C GLY A 47 4.63 -1.78 -4.28
N ALA A 48 4.29 -1.72 -5.57
CA ALA A 48 2.93 -1.90 -6.05
C ALA A 48 2.38 -3.30 -5.71
N GLY A 49 3.19 -4.36 -5.87
CA GLY A 49 2.81 -5.71 -5.46
C GLY A 49 2.50 -5.81 -3.96
N PHE A 50 3.39 -5.28 -3.11
CA PHE A 50 3.17 -5.23 -1.66
C PHE A 50 1.95 -4.38 -1.28
N ALA A 51 1.74 -3.25 -1.97
CA ALA A 51 0.58 -2.40 -1.76
C ALA A 51 -0.73 -3.10 -2.14
N LEU A 52 -0.75 -3.89 -3.21
CA LEU A 52 -1.92 -4.70 -3.59
C LEU A 52 -2.23 -5.76 -2.53
N VAL A 53 -1.22 -6.44 -2.00
CA VAL A 53 -1.42 -7.41 -0.90
C VAL A 53 -1.93 -6.70 0.35
N ALA A 54 -1.33 -5.56 0.72
CA ALA A 54 -1.77 -4.76 1.86
C ALA A 54 -3.20 -4.25 1.69
N LEU A 55 -3.57 -3.80 0.49
CA LEU A 55 -4.91 -3.38 0.13
C LEU A 55 -5.90 -4.55 0.26
N ALA A 56 -5.58 -5.70 -0.32
CA ALA A 56 -6.46 -6.87 -0.27
C ALA A 56 -6.67 -7.39 1.16
N ILE A 57 -5.66 -7.30 2.03
CA ILE A 57 -5.79 -7.66 3.44
C ILE A 57 -6.56 -6.58 4.22
N GLY A 58 -6.27 -5.31 3.97
CA GLY A 58 -6.80 -4.17 4.72
C GLY A 58 -8.18 -3.68 4.30
N LEU A 59 -8.68 -4.05 3.11
CA LEU A 59 -9.93 -3.54 2.53
C LEU A 59 -11.12 -3.63 3.50
N VAL A 60 -11.31 -4.83 4.07
CA VAL A 60 -12.33 -5.11 5.08
C VAL A 60 -11.75 -5.68 6.37
N GLY A 61 -10.47 -6.09 6.36
CA GLY A 61 -9.84 -6.81 7.47
C GLY A 61 -9.73 -5.99 8.74
N PHE A 62 -9.46 -4.68 8.64
CA PHE A 62 -9.37 -3.82 9.83
C PHE A 62 -10.73 -3.71 10.54
N GLN A 63 -11.78 -3.51 9.76
CA GLN A 63 -13.16 -3.37 10.26
C GLN A 63 -13.66 -4.72 10.80
N LEU A 64 -13.39 -5.83 10.11
CA LEU A 64 -13.71 -7.19 10.58
C LEU A 64 -13.04 -7.53 11.91
N ALA A 65 -11.79 -7.11 12.09
CA ALA A 65 -11.07 -7.32 13.35
C ALA A 65 -11.63 -6.48 14.51
N LEU A 66 -12.29 -5.34 14.22
CA LEU A 66 -12.93 -4.48 15.22
C LEU A 66 -14.37 -4.90 15.52
N ASP A 67 -15.12 -5.34 14.51
CA ASP A 67 -16.54 -5.71 14.63
C ASP A 67 -16.75 -7.14 15.12
N ARG A 68 -15.77 -8.05 14.92
CA ARG A 68 -15.92 -9.47 15.24
C ARG A 68 -14.69 -10.02 15.95
N GLU A 69 -14.93 -10.89 16.94
CA GLU A 69 -13.89 -11.68 17.60
C GLU A 69 -13.40 -12.83 16.69
N MET A 70 -12.72 -12.48 15.60
CA MET A 70 -12.16 -13.43 14.65
C MET A 70 -10.63 -13.53 14.81
N SER A 71 -10.08 -14.73 14.59
CA SER A 71 -8.63 -14.89 14.56
C SER A 71 -8.02 -14.12 13.38
N VAL A 72 -6.77 -13.67 13.53
CA VAL A 72 -6.06 -12.90 12.49
C VAL A 72 -6.06 -13.65 11.15
N GLY A 73 -5.87 -14.97 11.17
CA GLY A 73 -5.91 -15.80 9.96
C GLY A 73 -7.27 -15.78 9.27
N ALA A 74 -8.36 -15.88 10.04
CA ALA A 74 -9.71 -15.84 9.51
C ALA A 74 -10.02 -14.46 8.89
N VAL A 75 -9.68 -13.37 9.58
CA VAL A 75 -9.83 -11.98 9.08
C VAL A 75 -9.11 -11.79 7.75
N VAL A 76 -7.84 -12.21 7.66
CA VAL A 76 -7.05 -12.12 6.44
C VAL A 76 -7.69 -12.92 5.31
N SER A 77 -8.07 -14.18 5.57
CA SER A 77 -8.66 -15.05 4.54
C SER A 77 -9.98 -14.50 3.99
N THR A 78 -10.85 -13.97 4.85
CA THR A 78 -12.12 -13.35 4.45
C THR A 78 -11.87 -12.11 3.61
N SER A 79 -10.93 -11.25 4.03
CA SER A 79 -10.60 -10.03 3.30
C SER A 79 -10.06 -10.33 1.89
N LEU A 80 -9.17 -11.33 1.79
CA LEU A 80 -8.66 -11.81 0.50
C LEU A 80 -9.77 -12.38 -0.38
N HIS A 81 -10.71 -13.14 0.20
CA HIS A 81 -11.84 -13.69 -0.54
C HIS A 81 -12.75 -12.58 -1.08
N VAL A 82 -13.05 -11.56 -0.26
CA VAL A 82 -13.84 -10.38 -0.67
C VAL A 82 -13.13 -9.60 -1.78
N ALA A 83 -11.82 -9.38 -1.63
CA ALA A 83 -11.01 -8.69 -2.63
C ALA A 83 -10.96 -9.44 -3.96
N ALA A 84 -10.77 -10.76 -3.92
CA ALA A 84 -10.73 -11.62 -5.10
C ALA A 84 -12.10 -11.77 -5.77
N GLY A 85 -13.19 -11.77 -5.00
CA GLY A 85 -14.55 -11.78 -5.54
C GLY A 85 -14.98 -10.46 -6.18
N ASN A 86 -14.32 -9.35 -5.82
CA ASN A 86 -14.63 -8.00 -6.33
C ASN A 86 -13.37 -7.27 -6.81
N PRO A 87 -12.67 -7.78 -7.85
CA PRO A 87 -11.37 -7.26 -8.26
C PRO A 87 -11.47 -5.83 -8.81
N VAL A 88 -12.54 -5.53 -9.57
CA VAL A 88 -12.78 -4.19 -10.12
C VAL A 88 -12.96 -3.17 -9.00
N LEU A 89 -13.77 -3.49 -7.99
CA LEU A 89 -13.98 -2.62 -6.84
C LEU A 89 -12.68 -2.43 -6.05
N THR A 90 -11.96 -3.51 -5.82
CA THR A 90 -10.70 -3.50 -5.05
C THR A 90 -9.66 -2.63 -5.74
N LEU A 91 -9.47 -2.80 -7.05
CA LEU A 91 -8.52 -2.00 -7.83
C LEU A 91 -8.96 -0.54 -7.97
N ALA A 92 -10.25 -0.29 -8.20
CA ALA A 92 -10.77 1.08 -8.25
C ALA A 92 -10.56 1.80 -6.91
N TRP A 93 -10.84 1.14 -5.79
CA TRP A 93 -10.59 1.67 -4.46
C TRP A 93 -9.08 1.89 -4.21
N GLY A 94 -8.24 0.94 -4.61
CA GLY A 94 -6.79 1.09 -4.59
C GLY A 94 -6.33 2.33 -5.36
N GLY A 95 -6.92 2.59 -6.53
CA GLY A 95 -6.68 3.80 -7.31
C GLY A 95 -7.05 5.08 -6.56
N VAL A 96 -8.19 5.10 -5.86
CA VAL A 96 -8.60 6.24 -5.02
C VAL A 96 -7.61 6.46 -3.88
N VAL A 97 -7.16 5.40 -3.21
CA VAL A 97 -6.15 5.47 -2.14
C VAL A 97 -4.85 6.06 -2.69
N VAL A 98 -4.34 5.52 -3.79
CA VAL A 98 -3.10 6.01 -4.43
C VAL A 98 -3.24 7.48 -4.84
N ALA A 99 -4.31 7.84 -5.54
CA ALA A 99 -4.54 9.22 -5.96
C ALA A 99 -4.64 10.17 -4.76
N GLY A 100 -5.39 9.79 -3.72
CA GLY A 100 -5.50 10.58 -2.49
C GLY A 100 -4.16 10.79 -1.80
N LEU A 101 -3.34 9.73 -1.68
CA LEU A 101 -2.01 9.80 -1.07
C LEU A 101 -1.06 10.67 -1.89
N VAL A 102 -1.05 10.53 -3.22
CA VAL A 102 -0.23 11.36 -4.11
C VAL A 102 -0.63 12.83 -4.00
N LEU A 103 -1.93 13.14 -4.10
CA LEU A 103 -2.43 14.50 -3.99
C LEU A 103 -2.17 15.11 -2.60
N GLY A 104 -2.35 14.33 -1.54
CA GLY A 104 -2.08 14.75 -0.17
C GLY A 104 -0.59 14.96 0.13
N ALA A 105 0.29 14.31 -0.63
CA ALA A 105 1.74 14.47 -0.51
C ALA A 105 2.28 15.75 -1.18
N ILE A 106 1.62 16.26 -2.23
CA ILE A 106 2.00 17.47 -2.98
C ILE A 106 2.33 18.68 -2.06
N PRO A 107 1.49 19.05 -1.07
CA PRO A 107 1.78 20.17 -0.16
C PRO A 107 2.80 19.81 0.93
N GLY A 108 3.89 19.11 0.59
CA GLY A 108 4.94 18.72 1.52
C GLY A 108 4.47 17.77 2.62
N LEU A 109 3.64 16.79 2.27
CA LEU A 109 3.03 15.80 3.17
C LEU A 109 1.97 16.35 4.17
N LEU A 110 1.79 17.66 4.28
CA LEU A 110 0.78 18.25 5.19
C LEU A 110 -0.65 17.85 4.83
N GLY A 111 -0.92 17.66 3.53
CA GLY A 111 -2.23 17.24 3.03
C GLY A 111 -2.60 15.82 3.48
N LEU A 112 -1.64 14.98 3.84
CA LEU A 112 -1.91 13.65 4.39
C LEU A 112 -2.66 13.70 5.72
N SER A 113 -2.51 14.77 6.49
CA SER A 113 -3.29 14.99 7.73
C SER A 113 -4.80 15.03 7.47
N VAL A 114 -5.22 15.43 6.27
CA VAL A 114 -6.62 15.45 5.85
C VAL A 114 -6.99 14.21 5.04
N THR A 115 -6.11 13.80 4.12
CA THR A 115 -6.34 12.63 3.26
C THR A 115 -6.54 11.35 4.08
N ILE A 116 -5.70 11.11 5.09
CA ILE A 116 -5.75 9.87 5.88
C ILE A 116 -7.11 9.73 6.60
N PRO A 117 -7.61 10.73 7.36
CA PRO A 117 -8.95 10.68 7.94
C PRO A 117 -10.07 10.44 6.92
N VAL A 118 -10.02 11.13 5.77
CA VAL A 118 -11.04 10.99 4.72
C VAL A 118 -11.06 9.57 4.14
N LEU A 119 -9.88 9.01 3.84
CA LEU A 119 -9.76 7.63 3.36
C LEU A 119 -10.25 6.62 4.40
N GLY A 120 -9.98 6.85 5.69
CA GLY A 120 -10.48 6.02 6.78
C GLY A 120 -12.01 6.03 6.84
N HIS A 121 -12.62 7.21 6.80
CA HIS A 121 -14.07 7.35 6.83
C HIS A 121 -14.74 6.74 5.59
N ALA A 122 -14.15 6.92 4.41
CA ALA A 122 -14.68 6.34 3.18
C ALA A 122 -14.53 4.81 3.14
N SER A 123 -13.42 4.26 3.66
CA SER A 123 -13.23 2.81 3.82
C SER A 123 -14.26 2.20 4.78
N TRP A 124 -14.65 2.91 5.83
CA TRP A 124 -15.75 2.51 6.71
C TRP A 124 -17.08 2.43 5.97
N HIS A 125 -17.38 3.41 5.10
CA HIS A 125 -18.59 3.41 4.28
C HIS A 125 -18.58 2.28 3.25
N LEU A 126 -17.44 1.99 2.64
CA LEU A 126 -17.27 0.88 1.70
C LEU A 126 -17.52 -0.46 2.39
N TYR A 127 -16.91 -0.67 3.57
CA TYR A 127 -17.15 -1.86 4.39
C TYR A 127 -18.63 -2.04 4.73
N ARG A 128 -19.32 -0.99 5.21
CA ARG A 128 -20.75 -1.09 5.53
C ARG A 128 -21.60 -1.52 4.34
N ARG A 129 -21.30 -1.02 3.13
CA ARG A 129 -22.01 -1.41 1.89
C ARG A 129 -21.75 -2.86 1.50
N LEU A 130 -20.52 -3.34 1.69
CA LEU A 130 -20.15 -4.73 1.37
C LEU A 130 -20.80 -5.73 2.34
N VAL A 131 -20.93 -5.38 3.62
CA VAL A 131 -21.54 -6.27 4.64
C VAL A 131 -23.07 -6.27 4.60
N THR A 132 -23.72 -5.17 4.19
CA THR A 132 -25.20 -5.14 4.06
C THR A 132 -25.74 -5.76 2.77
N SER A 133 -24.86 -6.06 1.81
CA SER A 133 -25.25 -6.66 0.52
C SER A 133 -25.10 -8.19 0.50
N GLY A 134 -24.81 -8.82 1.63
CA GLY A 134 -24.76 -10.29 1.82
C GLY A 134 -25.64 -10.71 2.98
#